data_AF-A0A2D5ER19-F1
#
_entry.id   AF-A0A2D5ER19-F1
#
_cell.length_a   1.000
_cell.length_b   1.000
_cell.length_c   1.000
_cell.angle_alpha   90.00
_cell.angle_beta   90.00
_cell.angle_gamma   90.00
#
_symmetry.space_group_name_H-M   'P 1'
#
loop_
_entity.id
_entity.type
_entity.pdbx_description
1 polymer ?
#
loop_
_entity_poly.entity_id
_entity_poly.type
_entity_poly.pdbx_seq_one_letter_code
_entity_poly.pdbx_strand_id
1 'polypeptide(L)'
;MDWSGQEYGIAAALSQDVRMIEFYESGEPYLALAKTLGYAPSHATKKTHPGLRDRFKIVSLATLYGMGVTTLAQRLDVTPAVARHLLEQHRDTHRRFWRWSQAALDYAELSGGISSVFGWTLHVAEKTKATTIRNFPVQANGAEMLRLACILAHDRGVALCGVVHDAVLIEAPVRELEDAIATMVACMKEASAIVLGGFELRVDVETVLAPERWPGAEEHRVWRLVTEALGTAA
;
A
#
# COMPACT_ATOMS: atom_id res chain seq x y z
N MET A 1 12.97 -1.07 1.64
CA MET A 1 12.35 -0.71 0.34
C MET A 1 10.92 -1.18 0.38
N ASP A 2 9.96 -0.35 -0.04
CA ASP A 2 8.52 -0.63 0.01
C ASP A 2 7.83 -0.11 -1.25
N TRP A 3 6.65 -0.64 -1.58
CA TRP A 3 5.89 -0.10 -2.70
C TRP A 3 5.22 1.22 -2.31
N SER A 4 5.48 2.27 -3.08
CA SER A 4 4.89 3.59 -2.83
C SER A 4 3.37 3.53 -3.01
N GLY A 5 2.63 3.49 -1.89
CA GLY A 5 1.17 3.41 -1.90
C GLY A 5 0.62 2.09 -2.47
N GLN A 6 1.22 0.95 -2.09
CA GLN A 6 0.92 -0.38 -2.60
C GLN A 6 -0.58 -0.64 -2.78
N GLU A 7 -1.36 -0.51 -1.71
CA GLU A 7 -2.79 -0.83 -1.72
C GLU A 7 -3.60 0.04 -2.69
N TYR A 8 -3.26 1.33 -2.77
CA TYR A 8 -3.90 2.25 -3.72
C TYR A 8 -3.56 1.85 -5.16
N GLY A 9 -2.29 1.52 -5.43
CA GLY A 9 -1.85 1.06 -6.74
C GLY A 9 -2.53 -0.24 -7.17
N ILE A 10 -2.62 -1.23 -6.28
CA ILE A 10 -3.32 -2.49 -6.54
C ILE A 10 -4.80 -2.23 -6.82
N ALA A 11 -5.46 -1.41 -6.00
CA ALA A 11 -6.87 -1.09 -6.21
C ALA A 11 -7.11 -0.33 -7.52
N ALA A 12 -6.22 0.60 -7.89
CA ALA A 12 -6.28 1.29 -9.17
C ALA A 12 -6.15 0.31 -10.34
N ALA A 13 -5.14 -0.56 -10.30
CA ALA A 13 -4.88 -1.55 -11.35
C ALA A 13 -6.01 -2.59 -11.46
N LEU A 14 -6.43 -3.22 -10.37
CA LEU A 14 -7.46 -4.27 -10.42
C LEU A 14 -8.85 -3.73 -10.76
N SER A 15 -9.17 -2.49 -10.33
CA SER A 15 -10.43 -1.86 -10.73
C SER A 15 -10.41 -1.27 -12.13
N GLN A 16 -9.22 -1.02 -12.69
CA GLN A 16 -9.02 -0.34 -13.97
C GLN A 16 -9.68 1.06 -13.99
N ASP A 17 -9.82 1.70 -12.82
CA ASP A 17 -10.35 3.06 -12.69
C ASP A 17 -9.32 4.07 -13.19
N VAL A 18 -9.57 4.61 -14.39
CA VAL A 18 -8.63 5.48 -15.11
C VAL A 18 -8.17 6.66 -14.25
N ARG A 19 -9.10 7.29 -13.51
CA ARG A 19 -8.76 8.44 -12.67
C ARG A 19 -7.91 8.02 -11.47
N MET A 20 -8.19 6.84 -10.89
CA MET A 20 -7.38 6.30 -9.81
C MET A 20 -5.96 5.95 -10.29
N ILE A 21 -5.81 5.43 -11.51
CA ILE A 21 -4.52 5.19 -12.15
C ILE A 21 -3.79 6.52 -12.38
N GLU A 22 -4.43 7.52 -12.98
CA GLU A 22 -3.86 8.86 -13.19
C GLU A 22 -3.39 9.49 -11.86
N PHE A 23 -4.19 9.36 -10.80
CA PHE A 23 -3.83 9.86 -9.47
C PHE A 23 -2.62 9.13 -8.92
N TYR A 24 -2.56 7.81 -9.08
CA TYR A 24 -1.39 7.04 -8.69
C TYR A 24 -0.16 7.50 -9.46
N GLU A 25 -0.22 7.59 -10.79
CA GLU A 25 0.88 7.98 -11.67
C GLU A 25 1.37 9.42 -11.43
N SER A 26 0.52 10.31 -10.92
CA SER A 26 0.91 11.68 -10.52
C SER A 26 1.95 11.74 -9.39
N GLY A 27 2.21 10.62 -8.71
CA GLY A 27 3.16 10.50 -7.60
C GLY A 27 2.53 10.74 -6.22
N GLU A 28 1.47 11.54 -6.13
CA GLU A 28 0.80 11.87 -4.86
C GLU A 28 -0.74 11.72 -4.99
N PRO A 29 -1.26 10.47 -4.99
CA PRO A 29 -2.68 10.20 -5.23
C PRO A 29 -3.61 10.87 -4.23
N TYR A 30 -3.18 10.98 -2.97
CA TYR A 30 -4.00 11.59 -1.90
C TYR A 30 -4.17 13.10 -2.10
N LEU A 31 -3.11 13.79 -2.53
CA LEU A 31 -3.20 15.21 -2.87
C LEU A 31 -3.88 15.42 -4.22
N ALA A 32 -3.76 14.49 -5.18
CA ALA A 32 -4.50 14.55 -6.44
C ALA A 32 -6.02 14.52 -6.20
N LEU A 33 -6.49 13.66 -5.29
CA LEU A 33 -7.89 13.64 -4.86
C LEU A 33 -8.28 14.96 -4.18
N ALA A 34 -7.48 15.44 -3.23
CA ALA A 34 -7.75 16.69 -2.52
C ALA A 34 -7.86 17.89 -3.48
N LYS A 35 -6.96 17.98 -4.48
CA LYS A 35 -6.99 19.02 -5.51
C LYS A 35 -8.23 18.91 -6.40
N THR A 36 -8.55 17.71 -6.84
CA THR A 36 -9.72 17.45 -7.70
C THR A 36 -11.02 17.83 -7.00
N LEU A 37 -11.11 17.60 -5.69
CA LEU A 37 -12.28 17.95 -4.88
C LEU A 37 -12.25 19.40 -4.37
N GLY A 38 -11.26 20.21 -4.73
CA GLY A 38 -11.17 21.62 -4.34
C GLY A 38 -10.70 21.87 -2.89
N TYR A 39 -10.20 20.87 -2.19
CA TYR A 39 -9.68 20.99 -0.82
C TYR A 39 -8.21 21.43 -0.76
N ALA A 40 -7.47 21.27 -1.86
CA ALA A 40 -6.05 21.64 -1.95
C ALA A 40 -5.80 22.56 -3.15
N PRO A 41 -4.92 23.57 -3.03
CA PRO A 41 -4.48 24.34 -4.18
C PRO A 41 -3.63 23.48 -5.14
N SER A 42 -3.57 23.88 -6.42
CA SER A 42 -2.84 23.13 -7.46
C SER A 42 -1.35 22.90 -7.13
N HIS A 43 -0.72 23.86 -6.45
CA HIS A 43 0.68 23.80 -6.01
C HIS A 43 0.90 23.00 -4.71
N ALA A 44 -0.14 22.39 -4.11
CA ALA A 44 0.01 21.62 -2.89
C ALA A 44 0.94 20.40 -3.11
N THR A 45 1.86 20.20 -2.17
CA THR A 45 2.84 19.11 -2.16
C THR A 45 2.89 18.44 -0.79
N LYS A 46 3.49 17.25 -0.71
CA LYS A 46 3.71 16.52 0.56
C LYS A 46 4.40 17.38 1.63
N LYS A 47 5.33 18.27 1.22
CA LYS A 47 6.07 19.15 2.13
C LYS A 47 5.26 20.37 2.58
N THR A 48 4.46 20.95 1.69
CA THR A 48 3.73 22.19 1.98
C THR A 48 2.40 21.93 2.69
N HIS A 49 1.75 20.79 2.42
CA HIS A 49 0.42 20.46 2.94
C HIS A 49 0.36 19.03 3.54
N PRO A 50 1.27 18.66 4.47
CA PRO A 50 1.32 17.30 5.02
C PRO A 50 0.04 16.90 5.75
N GLY A 51 -0.53 17.76 6.60
CA GLY A 51 -1.75 17.44 7.34
C GLY A 51 -2.97 17.22 6.44
N LEU A 52 -3.07 17.96 5.32
CA LEU A 52 -4.14 17.76 4.35
C LEU A 52 -3.95 16.43 3.59
N ARG A 53 -2.71 16.13 3.18
CA ARG A 53 -2.36 14.84 2.58
C ARG A 53 -2.76 13.69 3.50
N ASP A 54 -2.45 13.77 4.78
CA ASP A 54 -2.73 12.69 5.73
C ASP A 54 -4.23 12.48 5.93
N ARG A 55 -5.03 13.56 5.98
CA ARG A 55 -6.50 13.45 5.97
C ARG A 55 -7.02 12.74 4.73
N PHE A 56 -6.54 13.12 3.55
CA PHE A 56 -6.97 12.49 2.29
C PHE A 56 -6.42 11.07 2.10
N LYS A 57 -5.28 10.75 2.72
CA LYS A 57 -4.79 9.39 2.85
C LYS A 57 -5.75 8.53 3.68
N ILE A 58 -6.23 9.06 4.81
CA ILE A 58 -7.25 8.37 5.62
C ILE A 58 -8.52 8.13 4.79
N VAL A 59 -9.04 9.14 4.08
CA VAL A 59 -10.23 9.00 3.22
C VAL A 59 -10.00 7.91 2.16
N SER A 60 -8.87 7.94 1.46
CA SER A 60 -8.59 7.02 0.36
C SER A 60 -8.39 5.58 0.85
N LEU A 61 -7.69 5.35 1.96
CA LEU A 61 -7.49 4.00 2.50
C LEU A 61 -8.75 3.47 3.19
N ALA A 62 -9.54 4.35 3.83
CA ALA A 62 -10.81 3.98 4.43
C ALA A 62 -11.79 3.40 3.38
N THR A 63 -11.82 3.98 2.17
CA THR A 63 -12.70 3.50 1.09
C THR A 63 -12.26 2.17 0.51
N LEU A 64 -10.94 1.91 0.42
CA LEU A 64 -10.40 0.59 0.02
C LEU A 64 -10.95 -0.54 0.90
N TYR A 65 -11.08 -0.28 2.20
CA TYR A 65 -11.54 -1.28 3.17
C TYR A 65 -13.06 -1.29 3.40
N GLY A 66 -13.84 -0.53 2.61
CA GLY A 66 -15.28 -0.42 2.80
C GLY A 66 -15.69 0.21 4.14
N MET A 67 -14.87 1.14 4.67
CA MET A 67 -15.14 1.81 5.92
C MET A 67 -16.43 2.63 5.88
N GLY A 68 -17.25 2.51 6.93
CA GLY A 68 -18.49 3.27 7.08
C GLY A 68 -18.27 4.71 7.56
N VAL A 69 -19.32 5.52 7.40
CA VAL A 69 -19.36 6.96 7.77
C VAL A 69 -18.89 7.20 9.21
N THR A 70 -19.39 6.43 10.18
CA THR A 70 -19.09 6.63 11.61
C THR A 70 -17.60 6.48 11.90
N THR A 71 -16.97 5.42 11.39
CA THR A 71 -15.55 5.15 11.61
C THR A 71 -14.68 6.20 10.89
N LEU A 72 -15.08 6.63 9.70
CA LEU A 72 -14.37 7.68 8.99
C LEU A 72 -14.46 9.02 9.73
N ALA A 73 -15.64 9.38 10.23
CA ALA A 73 -15.86 10.60 11.02
C ALA A 73 -14.96 10.63 12.26
N GLN A 74 -14.87 9.51 12.98
CA GLN A 74 -13.98 9.36 14.14
C GLN A 74 -12.50 9.51 13.76
N ARG A 75 -12.04 8.86 12.68
CA ARG A 75 -10.63 8.93 12.26
C ARG A 75 -10.21 10.32 11.77
N LEU A 76 -11.13 11.06 11.17
CA LEU A 76 -10.87 12.41 10.66
C LEU A 76 -11.14 13.51 11.70
N ASP A 77 -11.73 13.17 12.84
CA ASP A 77 -12.23 14.11 13.84
C ASP A 77 -13.19 15.16 13.22
N VAL A 78 -14.20 14.67 12.51
CA VAL A 78 -15.22 15.48 11.83
C VAL A 78 -16.63 14.96 12.11
N THR A 79 -17.64 15.76 11.74
CA THR A 79 -19.04 15.32 11.88
C THR A 79 -19.37 14.17 10.92
N PRO A 80 -20.34 13.29 11.25
CA PRO A 80 -20.81 12.26 10.33
C PRO A 80 -21.30 12.81 8.98
N ALA A 81 -21.82 14.04 8.94
CA ALA A 81 -22.23 14.69 7.71
C ALA A 81 -21.04 14.98 6.78
N VAL A 82 -19.94 15.51 7.32
CA VAL A 82 -18.70 15.75 6.56
C VAL A 82 -18.10 14.44 6.05
N ALA A 83 -18.03 13.42 6.91
CA ALA A 83 -17.51 12.11 6.51
C ALA A 83 -18.35 11.45 5.39
N ARG A 84 -19.68 11.56 5.48
CA ARG A 84 -20.59 11.08 4.43
C ARG A 84 -20.34 11.79 3.11
N HIS A 85 -20.24 13.13 3.14
CA HIS A 85 -19.98 13.92 1.95
C HIS A 85 -18.65 13.54 1.27
N LEU A 86 -17.58 13.35 2.06
CA LEU A 86 -16.29 12.89 1.53
C LEU A 86 -16.37 11.51 0.87
N LEU A 87 -17.14 10.58 1.45
CA LEU A 87 -17.36 9.25 0.86
C LEU A 87 -18.15 9.33 -0.46
N GLU A 88 -19.17 10.19 -0.52
CA GLU A 88 -19.95 10.44 -1.74
C GLU A 88 -19.08 11.04 -2.84
N GLN A 89 -18.28 12.06 -2.51
CA GLN A 89 -17.33 12.67 -3.46
C GLN A 89 -16.28 11.66 -3.95
N HIS A 90 -15.74 10.83 -3.05
CA HIS A 90 -14.83 9.75 -3.44
C HIS A 90 -15.52 8.75 -4.39
N ARG A 91 -16.78 8.41 -4.11
CA ARG A 91 -17.59 7.55 -4.97
C ARG A 91 -17.85 8.12 -6.35
N ASP A 92 -18.16 9.41 -6.42
CA ASP A 92 -18.34 10.10 -7.69
C ASP A 92 -17.05 10.24 -8.49
N THR A 93 -15.91 10.37 -7.80
CA THR A 93 -14.59 10.48 -8.41
C THR A 93 -14.11 9.13 -8.96
N HIS A 94 -14.29 8.04 -8.21
CA HIS A 94 -13.75 6.71 -8.53
C HIS A 94 -14.88 5.69 -8.74
N ARG A 95 -15.80 5.98 -9.66
CA ARG A 95 -17.01 5.17 -9.89
C ARG A 95 -16.69 3.74 -10.31
N ARG A 96 -15.63 3.52 -11.08
CA ARG A 96 -15.27 2.18 -11.58
C ARG A 96 -14.67 1.35 -10.45
N PHE A 97 -13.86 1.96 -9.59
CA PHE A 97 -13.41 1.34 -8.34
C PHE A 97 -14.57 0.87 -7.47
N TRP A 98 -15.60 1.69 -7.23
CA TRP A 98 -16.73 1.28 -6.39
C TRP A 98 -17.56 0.15 -7.01
N ARG A 99 -17.74 0.17 -8.34
CA ARG A 99 -18.40 -0.94 -9.06
C ARG A 99 -17.59 -2.22 -8.93
N TRP A 100 -16.28 -2.15 -9.09
CA TRP A 100 -15.38 -3.29 -8.90
C TRP A 100 -15.42 -3.84 -7.47
N SER A 101 -15.35 -2.96 -6.46
CA SER A 101 -15.42 -3.37 -5.04
C SER A 101 -16.76 -4.02 -4.70
N GLN A 102 -17.87 -3.50 -5.24
CA GLN A 102 -19.18 -4.12 -5.08
C GLN A 102 -19.26 -5.48 -5.78
N ALA A 103 -18.78 -5.58 -7.02
CA ALA A 103 -18.79 -6.83 -7.77
C ALA A 103 -17.95 -7.92 -7.08
N ALA A 104 -16.83 -7.57 -6.43
CA ALA A 104 -16.04 -8.50 -5.65
C ALA A 104 -16.82 -9.06 -4.45
N LEU A 105 -17.60 -8.21 -3.76
CA LEU A 105 -18.47 -8.65 -2.68
C LEU A 105 -19.57 -9.57 -3.20
N ASP A 106 -20.30 -9.13 -4.22
CA ASP A 106 -21.41 -9.88 -4.82
C ASP A 106 -20.94 -11.26 -5.32
N TYR A 107 -19.79 -11.29 -6.01
CA TYR A 107 -19.18 -12.52 -6.48
C TYR A 107 -18.89 -13.48 -5.33
N ALA A 108 -18.24 -13.01 -4.27
CA ALA A 108 -17.82 -13.87 -3.17
C ALA A 108 -19.01 -14.42 -2.35
N GLU A 109 -20.07 -13.62 -2.20
CA GLU A 109 -21.31 -14.05 -1.54
C GLU A 109 -22.08 -15.08 -2.38
N LEU A 110 -22.08 -14.95 -3.71
CA LEU A 110 -22.77 -15.88 -4.60
C LEU A 110 -21.99 -17.19 -4.83
N SER A 111 -20.66 -17.13 -4.93
CA SER A 111 -19.80 -18.28 -5.24
C SER A 111 -19.30 -19.02 -4.00
N GLY A 112 -19.42 -18.42 -2.80
CA GLY A 112 -18.88 -18.95 -1.56
C GLY A 112 -17.37 -18.74 -1.40
N GLY A 113 -16.72 -17.96 -2.27
CA GLY A 113 -15.31 -17.63 -2.14
C GLY A 113 -14.79 -16.59 -3.14
N ILE A 114 -13.60 -16.06 -2.88
CA ILE A 114 -12.91 -15.13 -3.77
C ILE A 114 -11.41 -15.42 -3.78
N SER A 115 -10.75 -15.28 -4.93
CA SER A 115 -9.37 -15.71 -5.12
C SER A 115 -8.45 -14.54 -5.52
N SER A 116 -7.17 -14.62 -5.15
CA SER A 116 -6.09 -13.79 -5.72
C SER A 116 -5.83 -14.17 -7.18
N VAL A 117 -4.99 -13.40 -7.87
CA VAL A 117 -4.58 -13.65 -9.26
C VAL A 117 -3.95 -15.03 -9.45
N PHE A 118 -3.23 -15.54 -8.44
CA PHE A 118 -2.62 -16.88 -8.47
C PHE A 118 -3.46 -17.96 -7.77
N GLY A 119 -4.72 -17.66 -7.43
CA GLY A 119 -5.68 -18.66 -6.97
C GLY A 119 -5.74 -18.88 -5.45
N TRP A 120 -5.01 -18.10 -4.64
CA TRP A 120 -5.18 -18.15 -3.18
C TRP A 120 -6.60 -17.73 -2.83
N THR A 121 -7.38 -18.58 -2.16
CA THR A 121 -8.83 -18.39 -2.00
C THR A 121 -9.22 -18.10 -0.56
N LEU A 122 -10.00 -17.03 -0.36
CA LEU A 122 -10.81 -16.81 0.83
C LEU A 122 -12.15 -17.50 0.65
N HIS A 123 -12.46 -18.47 1.50
CA HIS A 123 -13.80 -19.06 1.59
C HIS A 123 -14.72 -18.15 2.40
N VAL A 124 -15.88 -17.83 1.84
CA VAL A 124 -16.88 -16.96 2.48
C VAL A 124 -17.85 -17.82 3.28
N ALA A 125 -17.97 -17.51 4.57
CA ALA A 125 -18.97 -18.07 5.46
C ALA A 125 -19.98 -16.99 5.84
N GLU A 126 -21.10 -17.39 6.45
CA GLU A 126 -22.16 -16.47 6.89
C GLU A 126 -21.65 -15.32 7.78
N LYS A 127 -20.62 -15.57 8.60
CA LYS A 127 -20.04 -14.58 9.52
C LYS A 127 -18.91 -13.75 8.89
N THR A 128 -18.53 -14.00 7.64
CA THR A 128 -17.48 -13.24 6.97
C THR A 128 -17.97 -11.81 6.71
N LYS A 129 -17.26 -10.82 7.26
CA LYS A 129 -17.64 -9.41 7.12
C LYS A 129 -17.45 -8.95 5.68
N ALA A 130 -18.38 -8.16 5.17
CA ALA A 130 -18.27 -7.54 3.84
C ALA A 130 -16.97 -6.72 3.68
N THR A 131 -16.48 -6.07 4.75
CA THR A 131 -15.20 -5.34 4.73
C THR A 131 -14.00 -6.26 4.55
N THR A 132 -14.04 -7.49 5.08
CA THR A 132 -13.00 -8.50 4.85
C THR A 132 -12.98 -8.91 3.38
N ILE A 133 -14.15 -9.16 2.79
CA ILE A 133 -14.27 -9.56 1.38
C ILE A 133 -13.77 -8.44 0.47
N ARG A 134 -14.17 -7.18 0.72
CA ARG A 134 -13.72 -6.02 -0.07
C ARG A 134 -12.21 -5.77 0.01
N ASN A 135 -11.61 -6.02 1.18
CA ASN A 135 -10.17 -5.84 1.37
C ASN A 135 -9.36 -6.99 0.74
N PHE A 136 -9.93 -8.19 0.64
CA PHE A 136 -9.22 -9.39 0.22
C PHE A 136 -8.50 -9.25 -1.13
N PRO A 137 -9.12 -8.75 -2.22
CA PRO A 137 -8.42 -8.61 -3.50
C PRO A 137 -7.16 -7.75 -3.43
N VAL A 138 -7.15 -6.71 -2.60
CA VAL A 138 -5.98 -5.83 -2.45
C VAL A 138 -4.89 -6.55 -1.65
N GLN A 139 -5.23 -7.08 -0.48
CA GLN A 139 -4.26 -7.73 0.43
C GLN A 139 -3.67 -9.00 -0.16
N ALA A 140 -4.51 -9.85 -0.74
CA ALA A 140 -4.07 -11.14 -1.26
C ALA A 140 -3.10 -10.95 -2.43
N ASN A 141 -3.40 -10.03 -3.37
CA ASN A 141 -2.51 -9.73 -4.48
C ASN A 141 -1.24 -8.98 -4.03
N GLY A 142 -1.31 -8.12 -3.01
CA GLY A 142 -0.11 -7.53 -2.39
C GLY A 142 0.81 -8.60 -1.80
N ALA A 143 0.24 -9.64 -1.19
CA ALA A 143 1.01 -10.78 -0.69
C ALA A 143 1.58 -11.65 -1.83
N GLU A 144 0.86 -11.83 -2.95
CA GLU A 144 1.41 -12.49 -4.15
C GLU A 144 2.62 -11.73 -4.70
N MET A 145 2.50 -10.40 -4.82
CA MET A 145 3.60 -9.54 -5.27
C MET A 145 4.83 -9.66 -4.38
N LEU A 146 4.65 -9.66 -3.05
CA LEU A 146 5.75 -9.81 -2.10
C LEU A 146 6.47 -11.14 -2.27
N ARG A 147 5.74 -12.25 -2.35
CA ARG A 147 6.33 -13.58 -2.55
C ARG A 147 7.10 -13.65 -3.86
N LEU A 148 6.52 -13.15 -4.94
CA LEU A 148 7.13 -13.14 -6.26
C LEU A 148 8.39 -12.25 -6.30
N ALA A 149 8.35 -11.07 -5.68
CA ALA A 149 9.51 -10.20 -5.56
C ALA A 149 10.66 -10.88 -4.81
N CYS A 150 10.37 -11.63 -3.74
CA CYS A 150 11.37 -12.38 -2.99
C CYS A 150 12.00 -13.51 -3.83
N ILE A 151 11.19 -14.23 -4.61
CA ILE A 151 11.68 -15.29 -5.51
C ILE A 151 12.60 -14.69 -6.58
N LEU A 152 12.16 -13.63 -7.27
CA LEU A 152 12.95 -12.95 -8.29
C LEU A 152 14.26 -12.39 -7.73
N ALA A 153 14.22 -11.82 -6.52
CA ALA A 153 15.39 -11.29 -5.84
C ALA A 153 16.41 -12.40 -5.51
N HIS A 154 15.92 -13.54 -4.99
CA HIS A 154 16.76 -14.69 -4.71
C HIS A 154 17.44 -15.23 -5.97
N ASP A 155 16.68 -15.43 -7.04
CA ASP A 155 17.20 -15.94 -8.32
C ASP A 155 18.23 -14.99 -8.97
N ARG A 156 18.15 -13.69 -8.65
CA ARG A 156 19.08 -12.65 -9.12
C ARG A 156 20.24 -12.37 -8.14
N GLY A 157 20.36 -13.15 -7.07
CA GLY A 157 21.47 -13.04 -6.13
C GLY A 157 21.40 -11.83 -5.19
N VAL A 158 20.22 -11.24 -4.99
CA VAL A 158 20.03 -10.17 -3.99
C VAL A 158 20.00 -10.81 -2.60
N ALA A 159 20.85 -10.33 -1.69
CA ALA A 159 20.84 -10.77 -0.30
C ALA A 159 19.66 -10.16 0.47
N LEU A 160 18.54 -10.87 0.46
CA LEU A 160 17.32 -10.51 1.18
C LEU A 160 17.43 -10.91 2.67
N CYS A 161 17.38 -9.92 3.56
CA CYS A 161 17.44 -10.13 5.01
C CYS A 161 16.07 -10.49 5.60
N GLY A 162 15.00 -9.92 5.06
CA GLY A 162 13.65 -10.15 5.58
C GLY A 162 12.57 -9.29 4.93
N VAL A 163 11.34 -9.56 5.35
CA VAL A 163 10.13 -8.86 4.90
C VAL A 163 9.40 -8.24 6.10
N VAL A 164 8.86 -7.04 5.91
CA VAL A 164 8.06 -6.31 6.90
C VAL A 164 6.83 -5.75 6.20
N HIS A 165 5.69 -6.46 6.30
CA HIS A 165 4.49 -6.14 5.54
C HIS A 165 4.76 -6.05 4.03
N ASP A 166 4.60 -4.88 3.42
CA ASP A 166 4.85 -4.58 2.01
C ASP A 166 6.29 -4.11 1.74
N ALA A 167 7.16 -4.13 2.75
CA ALA A 167 8.55 -3.77 2.66
C ALA A 167 9.49 -4.99 2.66
N VAL A 168 10.63 -4.82 2.01
CA VAL A 168 11.77 -5.74 2.02
C VAL A 168 13.02 -5.04 2.57
N LEU A 169 13.84 -5.81 3.27
CA LEU A 169 15.17 -5.41 3.73
C LEU A 169 16.21 -6.24 2.98
N ILE A 170 17.16 -5.56 2.36
CA ILE A 170 18.31 -6.18 1.69
C ILE A 170 19.60 -5.66 2.32
N GLU A 171 20.68 -6.42 2.19
CA GLU A 171 22.02 -5.98 2.54
C GLU A 171 22.99 -6.19 1.37
N ALA A 172 24.04 -5.38 1.31
CA ALA A 172 25.11 -5.54 0.33
C ALA A 172 26.36 -4.79 0.82
N PRO A 173 27.57 -5.19 0.37
CA PRO A 173 28.75 -4.36 0.52
C PRO A 173 28.51 -2.95 -0.05
N VAL A 174 29.03 -1.90 0.59
CA VAL A 174 28.80 -0.50 0.17
C VAL A 174 29.10 -0.28 -1.32
N ARG A 175 30.16 -0.93 -1.83
CA ARG A 175 30.57 -0.88 -3.25
C ARG A 175 29.58 -1.52 -4.23
N GLU A 176 28.68 -2.38 -3.76
CA GLU A 176 27.70 -3.15 -4.55
C GLU A 176 26.26 -2.71 -4.24
N LEU A 177 26.07 -1.79 -3.29
CA LEU A 177 24.75 -1.44 -2.77
C LEU A 177 23.84 -0.84 -3.83
N GLU A 178 24.37 0.03 -4.70
CA GLU A 178 23.57 0.64 -5.78
C GLU A 178 23.06 -0.41 -6.77
N ASP A 179 23.89 -1.40 -7.12
CA ASP A 179 23.50 -2.50 -8.01
C ASP A 179 22.48 -3.43 -7.35
N ALA A 180 22.66 -3.73 -6.06
CA ALA A 180 21.71 -4.52 -5.29
C ALA A 180 20.34 -3.81 -5.17
N ILE A 181 20.34 -2.49 -4.94
CA ILE A 181 19.14 -1.65 -4.93
C ILE A 181 18.46 -1.68 -6.29
N ALA A 182 19.20 -1.42 -7.38
CA ALA A 182 18.64 -1.39 -8.72
C ALA A 182 18.00 -2.75 -9.09
N THR A 183 18.69 -3.84 -8.75
CA THR A 183 18.19 -5.21 -8.98
C THR A 183 16.93 -5.49 -8.16
N MET A 184 16.90 -5.11 -6.88
CA MET A 184 15.71 -5.31 -6.04
C MET A 184 14.53 -4.46 -6.50
N VAL A 185 14.74 -3.19 -6.89
CA VAL A 185 13.70 -2.34 -7.49
C VAL A 185 13.12 -3.00 -8.73
N ALA A 186 13.96 -3.53 -9.62
CA ALA A 186 13.51 -4.23 -10.82
C ALA A 186 12.65 -5.46 -10.47
N CYS A 187 13.06 -6.26 -9.48
CA CYS A 187 12.28 -7.41 -8.99
C CYS A 187 10.89 -7.01 -8.47
N MET A 188 10.83 -5.94 -7.66
CA MET A 188 9.57 -5.46 -7.07
C MET A 188 8.61 -4.90 -8.14
N LYS A 189 9.15 -4.18 -9.12
CA LYS A 189 8.38 -3.67 -10.26
C LYS A 189 7.85 -4.80 -11.14
N GLU A 190 8.71 -5.75 -11.49
CA GLU A 190 8.34 -6.91 -12.28
C GLU A 190 7.29 -7.77 -11.59
N ALA A 191 7.44 -8.02 -10.29
CA ALA A 191 6.44 -8.74 -9.50
C ALA A 191 5.07 -8.05 -9.54
N SER A 192 5.06 -6.72 -9.43
CA SER A 192 3.82 -5.95 -9.56
C SER A 192 3.23 -6.02 -10.97
N ALA A 193 4.04 -5.92 -12.02
CA ALA A 193 3.58 -6.05 -13.39
C ALA A 193 2.99 -7.44 -13.67
N ILE A 194 3.62 -8.51 -13.19
CA ILE A 194 3.10 -9.88 -13.39
C ILE A 194 1.73 -10.04 -12.71
N VAL A 195 1.59 -9.59 -11.46
CA VAL A 195 0.33 -9.74 -10.70
C VAL A 195 -0.76 -8.78 -11.20
N LEU A 196 -0.41 -7.57 -11.64
CA LEU A 196 -1.35 -6.50 -11.96
C LEU A 196 -1.55 -6.30 -13.47
N GLY A 197 -1.24 -7.31 -14.29
CA GLY A 197 -1.52 -7.28 -15.73
C GLY A 197 -0.72 -6.24 -16.51
N GLY A 198 0.55 -6.05 -16.15
CA GLY A 198 1.49 -5.10 -16.75
C GLY A 198 1.63 -3.79 -15.98
N PHE A 199 0.87 -3.56 -14.92
CA PHE A 199 0.95 -2.32 -14.15
C PHE A 199 2.08 -2.36 -13.11
N GLU A 200 3.12 -1.56 -13.31
CA GLU A 200 4.24 -1.43 -12.36
C GLU A 200 3.93 -0.46 -11.23
N LEU A 201 4.07 -0.94 -9.99
CA LEU A 201 4.06 -0.07 -8.82
C LEU A 201 5.43 0.57 -8.59
N ARG A 202 5.43 1.81 -8.14
CA ARG A 202 6.64 2.51 -7.71
C ARG A 202 7.20 1.88 -6.43
N VAL A 203 8.50 2.02 -6.25
CA VAL A 203 9.24 1.51 -5.10
C VAL A 203 9.97 2.69 -4.45
N ASP A 204 9.71 2.90 -3.16
CA ASP A 204 10.44 3.84 -2.33
C ASP A 204 11.66 3.12 -1.72
N VAL A 205 12.80 3.81 -1.75
CA VAL A 205 14.08 3.28 -1.29
C VAL A 205 14.62 4.18 -0.19
N GLU A 206 14.94 3.57 0.94
CA GLU A 206 15.67 4.19 2.04
C GLU A 206 16.94 3.38 2.28
N THR A 207 18.06 4.06 2.39
CA THR A 207 19.39 3.46 2.55
C THR A 207 20.00 3.89 3.87
N VAL A 208 20.62 2.94 4.56
CA VAL A 208 21.39 3.18 5.78
C VAL A 208 22.78 2.62 5.55
N LEU A 209 23.81 3.46 5.73
CA LEU A 209 25.21 3.08 5.52
C LEU A 209 25.92 2.96 6.87
N ALA A 210 26.73 1.92 7.05
CA ALA A 210 27.55 1.80 8.26
C ALA A 210 28.50 3.02 8.39
N PRO A 211 28.71 3.56 9.60
CA PRO A 211 28.28 3.04 10.90
C PRO A 211 26.87 3.48 11.35
N GLU A 212 26.11 4.17 10.50
CA GLU A 212 24.74 4.60 10.82
C GLU A 212 23.83 3.38 10.99
N ARG A 213 22.79 3.56 11.81
CA ARG A 213 21.76 2.54 12.07
C ARG A 213 20.41 3.06 11.61
N TRP A 214 19.45 2.15 11.45
CA TRP A 214 18.09 2.51 11.07
C TRP A 214 17.54 3.60 12.01
N PRO A 215 16.99 4.71 11.48
CA PRO A 215 16.50 5.81 12.30
C PRO A 215 15.48 5.36 13.35
N GLY A 216 15.67 5.77 14.61
CA GLY A 216 14.80 5.38 15.73
C GLY A 216 15.10 3.99 16.31
N ALA A 217 16.10 3.25 15.80
CA ALA A 217 16.51 1.98 16.37
C ALA A 217 16.89 2.11 17.86
N GLU A 218 17.63 3.15 18.25
CA GLU A 218 18.03 3.36 19.66
C GLU A 218 16.86 3.68 20.60
N GLU A 219 15.80 4.30 20.08
CA GLU A 219 14.59 4.59 20.85
C GLU A 219 13.72 3.34 21.03
N HIS A 220 13.85 2.38 20.11
CA HIS A 220 13.05 1.17 20.08
C HIS A 220 13.48 0.19 21.19
N ARG A 221 12.55 -0.10 22.11
CA ARG A 221 12.79 -0.96 23.29
C ARG A 221 13.43 -2.30 22.94
N VAL A 222 12.98 -2.94 21.85
CA VAL A 222 13.50 -4.24 21.41
C VAL A 222 14.98 -4.15 21.02
N TRP A 223 15.37 -3.07 20.35
CA TRP A 223 16.74 -2.87 19.90
C TRP A 223 17.69 -2.62 21.07
N ARG A 224 17.27 -1.81 22.05
CA ARG A 224 18.03 -1.63 23.29
C ARG A 224 18.26 -2.95 24.01
N LEU A 225 17.20 -3.74 24.15
CA LEU A 225 17.29 -5.06 24.80
C LEU A 225 18.25 -6.01 24.08
N VAL A 226 18.21 -6.05 22.73
CA VAL A 226 19.14 -6.87 21.94
C VAL A 226 20.57 -6.36 22.04
N THR A 227 20.78 -5.04 21.97
CA THR A 227 22.10 -4.42 22.03
C THR A 227 22.76 -4.61 23.40
N GLU A 228 22.00 -4.46 24.48
CA GLU A 228 22.43 -4.77 25.85
C GLU A 228 22.78 -6.25 26.01
N ALA A 229 21.96 -7.16 25.46
CA ALA A 229 22.20 -8.60 25.52
C ALA A 229 23.44 -9.05 24.72
N LEU A 230 23.73 -8.39 23.60
CA LEU A 230 24.89 -8.68 22.75
C LEU A 230 26.21 -8.07 23.28
N GLY A 231 26.17 -7.32 24.39
CA GLY A 231 27.35 -6.71 24.99
C GLY A 231 28.00 -5.60 24.15
N THR A 232 27.32 -5.15 23.08
CA THR A 232 27.75 -4.05 22.24
C THR A 232 27.22 -2.73 22.83
N ALA A 233 27.62 -2.41 24.05
CA ALA A 233 27.44 -1.05 24.56
C ALA A 233 28.47 -0.15 23.84
N ALA A 234 27.92 0.87 23.16
CA ALA A 234 28.56 2.00 22.45
C ALA A 234 30.10 2.02 22.34
#